data_AF-W8F1D9-F1
#
_entry.id   AF-W8F1D9-F1
#
_cell.length_a   1.000
_cell.length_b   1.000
_cell.length_c   1.000
_cell.angle_alpha   90.00
_cell.angle_beta   90.00
_cell.angle_gamma   90.00
#
_symmetry.space_group_name_H-M   'P 1'
#
loop_
_entity.id
_entity.type
_entity.pdbx_description
1 polymer ?
#
loop_
_entity_poly.entity_id
_entity_poly.type
_entity_poly.pdbx_seq_one_letter_code
_entity_poly.pdbx_strand_id
1 'polypeptide(L)'
;MQQEPGRYQYRELAAAGALFEDLRHNQALLPPVACPFGQPGEKLRVLEDPASSLRVVSIRAEQVRCLTDAEALAEGIRPREKAGRVQWGGVEPDPDNPDDFCWYNSPTAAFQALLASIYPTAWARNEWVWVIEFERVPDEEVLGA
;
A
#
# COMPACT_ATOMS: atom_id res chain seq x y z
N MET A 1 -2.84 -7.91 15.61
CA MET A 1 -1.84 -7.10 14.88
C MET A 1 -2.24 -5.62 14.77
N GLN A 2 -3.34 -5.26 14.10
CA GLN A 2 -3.68 -3.83 13.87
C GLN A 2 -3.99 -2.98 15.10
N GLN A 3 -4.47 -3.58 16.20
CA GLN A 3 -4.79 -2.81 17.42
C GLN A 3 -3.54 -2.38 18.20
N GLU A 4 -2.43 -3.10 18.08
CA GLU A 4 -1.16 -2.78 18.74
C GLU A 4 0.02 -3.08 17.80
N PRO A 5 0.21 -2.33 16.70
CA PRO A 5 1.19 -2.70 15.67
C PRO A 5 2.63 -2.82 16.18
N GLY A 6 3.01 -1.97 17.14
CA GLY A 6 4.33 -1.99 17.79
C GLY A 6 4.59 -3.17 18.73
N ARG A 7 3.59 -4.02 19.02
CA ARG A 7 3.78 -5.28 19.75
C ARG A 7 4.41 -6.36 18.88
N TYR A 8 4.28 -6.23 17.56
CA TYR A 8 4.64 -7.29 16.62
C TYR A 8 5.87 -6.88 15.81
N GLN A 9 6.77 -7.83 15.61
CA GLN A 9 7.92 -7.67 14.74
C GLN A 9 7.80 -8.60 13.55
N TYR A 10 7.86 -8.04 12.34
CA TYR A 10 7.95 -8.83 11.12
C TYR A 10 9.27 -9.59 11.07
N ARG A 11 9.21 -10.84 10.61
CA ARG A 11 10.37 -11.73 10.47
C ARG A 11 10.70 -12.03 9.04
N GLU A 12 9.76 -12.63 8.33
CA GLU A 12 9.94 -13.04 6.94
C GLU A 12 8.58 -13.33 6.30
N LEU A 13 8.58 -13.46 4.97
CA LEU A 13 7.45 -13.96 4.21
C LEU A 13 7.68 -15.44 3.95
N ALA A 14 6.92 -16.30 4.63
CA ALA A 14 6.90 -17.74 4.36
C ALA A 14 5.88 -18.05 3.24
N ALA A 15 5.93 -19.27 2.71
CA ALA A 15 4.99 -19.74 1.68
C ALA A 15 3.50 -19.64 2.11
N ALA A 16 3.23 -19.70 3.42
CA ALA A 16 1.88 -19.57 3.97
C ALA A 16 1.48 -18.12 4.31
N GLY A 17 2.40 -17.16 4.23
CA GLY A 17 2.15 -15.75 4.58
C GLY A 17 3.25 -15.12 5.44
N ALA A 18 3.01 -13.88 5.89
CA ALA A 18 3.97 -13.14 6.71
C ALA A 18 4.01 -13.71 8.13
N LEU A 19 5.23 -13.91 8.61
CA LEU A 19 5.52 -14.36 9.96
C LEU A 19 5.85 -13.16 10.85
N PHE A 20 5.25 -13.16 12.05
CA PHE A 20 5.43 -12.13 13.06
C PHE A 20 5.80 -12.75 14.40
N GLU A 21 6.66 -12.08 15.15
CA GLU A 21 6.90 -12.39 16.56
C GLU A 21 6.06 -11.47 17.46
N ASP A 22 5.51 -12.03 18.53
CA ASP A 22 4.91 -11.24 19.61
C ASP A 22 5.97 -10.86 20.65
N LEU A 23 6.36 -9.59 20.65
CA LEU A 23 7.40 -9.06 21.54
C LEU A 23 7.01 -9.12 23.02
N ARG A 24 5.71 -9.26 23.35
CA ARG A 24 5.24 -9.36 24.74
C ARG A 24 5.14 -10.79 25.26
N HIS A 25 5.12 -11.79 24.38
CA HIS A 25 5.03 -13.21 24.75
C HIS A 25 6.31 -13.96 24.40
N ASN A 26 7.42 -13.61 25.04
CA ASN A 26 8.71 -14.30 24.87
C ASN A 26 9.14 -14.42 23.39
N GLN A 27 8.80 -13.43 22.56
CA GLN A 27 9.06 -13.45 21.11
C GLN A 27 8.47 -14.69 20.42
N ALA A 28 7.32 -15.18 20.90
CA ALA A 28 6.65 -16.32 20.30
C ALA A 28 6.25 -15.99 18.84
N LEU A 29 6.58 -16.93 17.95
CA LEU A 29 6.17 -16.87 16.55
C LEU A 29 4.66 -17.05 16.43
N LEU A 30 4.00 -16.12 15.77
CA LEU A 30 2.57 -16.18 15.47
C LEU A 30 2.30 -17.04 14.24
N PRO A 31 1.06 -17.57 14.11
CA PRO A 31 0.62 -18.21 12.87
C PRO A 31 0.83 -17.27 11.66
N PRO A 32 1.18 -17.82 10.48
CA PRO A 32 1.35 -17.01 9.27
C PRO A 32 0.08 -16.24 8.91
N VAL A 33 0.26 -15.01 8.46
CA VAL A 33 -0.83 -14.15 8.00
C VAL A 33 -0.77 -14.11 6.48
N ALA A 34 -1.74 -14.72 5.81
CA ALA A 34 -1.80 -14.74 4.36
C ALA A 34 -2.10 -13.35 3.78
N CYS A 35 -1.46 -13.01 2.65
CA CYS A 35 -1.83 -11.83 1.89
C CYS A 35 -3.17 -12.11 1.18
N PRO A 36 -4.17 -11.23 1.28
CA PRO A 36 -5.48 -11.46 0.66
C PRO A 36 -5.43 -11.41 -0.88
N PHE A 37 -4.33 -10.91 -1.46
CA PHE A 37 -4.11 -10.79 -2.90
C PHE A 37 -3.20 -11.89 -3.46
N GLY A 38 -3.02 -12.99 -2.71
CA GLY A 38 -2.32 -14.16 -3.19
C GLY A 38 -0.81 -14.15 -2.96
N GLN A 39 -0.07 -14.68 -3.93
CA GLN A 39 1.39 -14.85 -3.89
C GLN A 39 2.07 -14.25 -5.13
N PRO A 40 3.39 -13.96 -5.07
CA PRO A 40 4.15 -13.61 -6.25
C PRO A 40 3.94 -14.61 -7.39
N GLY A 41 3.67 -14.10 -8.59
CA GLY A 41 3.30 -14.87 -9.78
C GLY A 41 1.80 -14.97 -10.03
N GLU A 42 0.95 -14.73 -9.03
CA GLU A 42 -0.50 -14.77 -9.23
C GLU A 42 -1.01 -13.57 -10.04
N LYS A 43 -2.10 -13.81 -10.78
CA LYS A 43 -2.73 -12.83 -11.65
C LYS A 43 -3.92 -12.18 -10.93
N LEU A 44 -3.90 -10.87 -10.81
CA LEU A 44 -5.00 -10.05 -10.30
C LEU A 44 -5.78 -9.44 -11.46
N ARG A 45 -7.11 -9.44 -11.36
CA ARG A 45 -7.99 -8.73 -12.28
C ARG A 45 -8.36 -7.38 -11.68
N VAL A 46 -8.28 -6.32 -12.49
CA VAL A 46 -8.75 -5.00 -12.07
C VAL A 46 -10.26 -4.93 -12.29
N LEU A 47 -11.03 -4.61 -11.25
CA LEU A 47 -12.50 -4.62 -11.34
C LEU A 47 -13.02 -3.42 -12.15
N GLU A 48 -12.36 -2.28 -12.00
CA GLU A 48 -12.68 -1.02 -12.67
C GLU A 48 -12.21 -0.97 -14.12
N ASP A 49 -11.24 -1.81 -14.48
CA ASP A 49 -10.76 -1.99 -15.85
C ASP A 49 -10.58 -3.49 -16.15
N PRO A 50 -11.66 -4.19 -16.54
CA PRO A 50 -11.62 -5.62 -16.81
C PRO A 50 -10.68 -6.05 -17.94
N ALA A 51 -10.23 -5.12 -18.78
CA ALA A 51 -9.24 -5.38 -19.83
C ALA A 51 -7.79 -5.31 -19.31
N SER A 52 -7.60 -4.89 -18.05
CA SER A 52 -6.31 -4.85 -17.38
C SER A 52 -6.14 -6.03 -16.44
N SER A 53 -5.04 -6.74 -16.65
CA SER A 53 -4.58 -7.79 -15.77
C SER A 53 -3.24 -7.40 -15.17
N LEU A 54 -3.05 -7.73 -13.90
CA LEU A 54 -1.81 -7.47 -13.16
C LEU A 54 -1.21 -8.81 -12.71
N ARG A 55 0.11 -8.91 -12.70
CA ARG A 55 0.83 -10.05 -12.13
C ARG A 55 1.59 -9.57 -10.91
N VAL A 56 1.38 -10.24 -9.77
CA VAL A 56 2.09 -9.92 -8.54
C VAL A 56 3.57 -10.26 -8.73
N VAL A 57 4.44 -9.30 -8.47
CA VAL A 57 5.90 -9.43 -8.58
C VAL A 57 6.51 -9.69 -7.21
N SER A 58 6.09 -8.94 -6.20
CA SER A 58 6.57 -9.11 -4.83
C SER A 58 5.49 -8.75 -3.82
N ILE A 59 5.60 -9.32 -2.62
CA ILE A 59 4.72 -9.04 -1.48
C ILE A 59 5.62 -8.86 -0.27
N ARG A 60 5.32 -7.87 0.56
CA ARG A 60 5.93 -7.70 1.88
C ARG A 60 4.94 -7.09 2.85
N ALA A 61 5.15 -7.33 4.15
CA ALA A 61 4.42 -6.65 5.19
C ALA A 61 5.31 -5.56 5.78
N GLU A 62 4.81 -4.33 5.84
CA GLU A 62 5.55 -3.19 6.36
C GLU A 62 4.68 -2.33 7.27
N GLN A 63 5.31 -1.59 8.17
CA GLN A 63 4.60 -0.55 8.90
C GLN A 63 4.40 0.65 7.99
N VAL A 64 3.20 1.23 7.99
CA VAL A 64 2.84 2.31 7.06
C VAL A 64 3.77 3.54 7.11
N ARG A 65 4.39 3.84 8.26
CA ARG A 65 5.34 4.97 8.38
C ARG A 65 6.74 4.64 7.85
N CYS A 66 6.99 3.43 7.36
CA CYS A 66 8.21 3.10 6.62
C CYS A 66 8.15 3.61 5.16
N LEU A 67 6.98 4.04 4.69
CA LEU A 67 6.77 4.59 3.35
C LEU A 67 7.75 5.72 3.04
N THR A 68 8.43 5.60 1.91
CA THR A 68 9.32 6.63 1.36
C THR A 68 8.61 7.51 0.33
N ASP A 69 9.21 8.67 0.03
CA ASP A 69 8.70 9.53 -1.05
C ASP A 69 8.71 8.79 -2.41
N ALA A 70 9.72 7.95 -2.68
CA ALA A 70 9.81 7.19 -3.92
C ALA A 70 8.65 6.18 -4.06
N GLU A 71 8.29 5.50 -2.97
CA GLU A 71 7.13 4.60 -2.94
C GLU A 71 5.83 5.38 -3.10
N ALA A 72 5.66 6.52 -2.42
CA ALA A 72 4.49 7.37 -2.61
C ALA A 72 4.31 7.82 -4.08
N LEU A 73 5.40 8.07 -4.80
CA LEU A 73 5.36 8.39 -6.24
C LEU A 73 4.99 7.17 -7.10
N ALA A 74 5.50 5.99 -6.75
CA ALA A 74 5.16 4.73 -7.41
C ALA A 74 3.67 4.39 -7.25
N GLU A 75 3.09 4.68 -6.09
CA GLU A 75 1.65 4.55 -5.79
C GLU A 75 0.77 5.53 -6.58
N GLY A 76 1.36 6.54 -7.21
CA GLY A 76 0.63 7.44 -8.10
C GLY A 76 0.54 8.88 -7.65
N ILE A 77 1.16 9.27 -6.51
CA ILE A 77 1.23 10.69 -6.13
C ILE A 77 1.96 11.48 -7.24
N ARG A 78 1.39 12.62 -7.63
CA ARG A 78 1.94 13.47 -8.69
C ARG A 78 2.27 14.87 -8.17
N PRO A 79 3.36 15.49 -8.67
CA PRO A 79 3.65 16.87 -8.40
C PRO A 79 2.77 17.80 -9.25
N ARG A 80 2.58 19.01 -8.75
CA ARG A 80 2.06 20.16 -9.47
C ARG A 80 2.90 21.38 -9.11
N GLU A 81 3.21 22.22 -10.10
CA GLU A 81 3.80 23.52 -9.85
C GLU A 81 2.71 24.60 -9.74
N LYS A 82 2.75 25.39 -8.66
CA LYS A 82 1.85 26.53 -8.44
C LYS A 82 2.64 27.67 -7.79
N ALA A 83 2.63 28.84 -8.41
CA ALA A 83 3.32 30.05 -7.93
C ALA A 83 4.79 29.81 -7.53
N GLY A 84 5.53 29.03 -8.33
CA GLY A 84 6.95 28.73 -8.09
C GLY A 84 7.22 27.73 -6.96
N ARG A 85 6.19 27.02 -6.48
CA ARG A 85 6.32 25.95 -5.48
C ARG A 85 5.82 24.64 -6.05
N VAL A 86 6.55 23.56 -5.76
CA VAL A 86 6.09 22.19 -6.04
C VAL A 86 5.18 21.75 -4.90
N GLN A 87 4.02 21.24 -5.24
CA GLN A 87 3.06 20.64 -4.33
C GLN A 87 2.72 19.24 -4.80
N TRP A 88 2.30 18.36 -3.89
CA TRP A 88 2.02 16.95 -4.16
C TRP A 88 0.60 16.61 -3.72
N GLY A 89 -0.12 15.77 -4.46
CA GLY A 89 -1.50 15.41 -4.10
C GLY A 89 -2.41 15.41 -5.32
N GLY A 90 -3.61 15.96 -5.16
CA GLY A 90 -4.64 15.89 -6.20
C GLY A 90 -5.40 14.57 -6.20
N VAL A 91 -5.43 13.85 -5.08
CA VAL A 91 -6.05 12.52 -4.95
C VAL A 91 -7.29 12.54 -4.08
N GLU A 92 -7.41 13.54 -3.19
CA GLU A 92 -8.55 13.77 -2.31
C GLU A 92 -9.10 15.20 -2.47
N PRO A 93 -10.43 15.38 -2.42
CA PRO A 93 -11.06 16.69 -2.50
C PRO A 93 -10.71 17.56 -1.28
N ASP A 94 -10.62 18.87 -1.47
CA ASP A 94 -10.41 19.82 -0.38
C ASP A 94 -11.70 19.94 0.47
N PRO A 95 -11.64 19.70 1.79
CA PRO A 95 -12.81 19.76 2.66
C PRO A 95 -13.41 21.17 2.78
N ASP A 96 -12.61 22.22 2.57
CA ASP A 96 -13.03 23.61 2.62
C ASP A 96 -13.41 24.16 1.25
N ASN A 97 -13.01 23.48 0.16
CA ASN A 97 -13.32 23.88 -1.21
C ASN A 97 -13.66 22.66 -2.10
N PRO A 98 -14.95 22.33 -2.29
CA PRO A 98 -15.38 21.15 -3.05
C PRO A 98 -14.92 21.11 -4.53
N ASP A 99 -14.55 22.26 -5.10
CA ASP A 99 -14.07 22.38 -6.48
C ASP A 99 -12.53 22.31 -6.61
N ASP A 100 -11.80 22.08 -5.51
CA ASP A 100 -10.34 21.93 -5.50
C ASP A 100 -9.93 20.63 -4.77
N PHE A 101 -8.64 20.33 -4.84
CA PHE A 101 -8.02 19.16 -4.19
C PHE A 101 -7.04 19.60 -3.11
N CYS A 102 -6.77 18.71 -2.16
CA CYS A 102 -5.71 18.91 -1.20
C CYS A 102 -4.31 18.83 -1.86
N TRP A 103 -3.42 19.71 -1.42
CA TRP A 103 -2.05 19.81 -1.91
C TRP A 103 -1.05 19.92 -0.74
N TYR A 104 -0.03 19.09 -0.77
CA TYR A 104 0.92 18.87 0.32
C TYR A 104 2.35 19.22 -0.11
N ASN A 105 3.23 19.33 0.88
CA ASN A 105 4.63 19.73 0.76
C ASN A 105 5.59 18.55 0.55
N SER A 106 5.13 17.31 0.65
CA SER A 106 5.89 16.11 0.23
C SER A 106 4.97 14.99 -0.31
N PRO A 107 5.50 14.08 -1.14
CA PRO A 107 4.77 12.88 -1.59
C PRO A 107 4.23 12.03 -0.44
N THR A 108 5.04 11.75 0.59
CA THR A 108 4.60 10.98 1.75
C THR A 108 3.44 11.65 2.49
N ALA A 109 3.43 12.98 2.61
CA ALA A 109 2.32 13.69 3.27
C ALA A 109 1.01 13.59 2.48
N ALA A 110 1.10 13.66 1.15
CA ALA A 110 -0.07 13.45 0.28
C ALA A 110 -0.60 12.02 0.38
N PHE A 111 0.30 11.02 0.34
CA PHE A 111 -0.11 9.63 0.52
C PHE A 111 -0.72 9.37 1.89
N GLN A 112 -0.15 9.94 2.97
CA GLN A 112 -0.70 9.83 4.31
C GLN A 112 -2.15 10.33 4.36
N ALA A 113 -2.44 11.47 3.74
CA ALA A 113 -3.77 12.06 3.77
C ALA A 113 -4.78 11.24 2.97
N LEU A 114 -4.40 10.79 1.76
CA LEU A 114 -5.17 9.83 0.98
C LEU A 114 -5.47 8.57 1.79
N LEU A 115 -4.44 7.96 2.38
CA LEU A 115 -4.61 6.75 3.17
C LEU A 115 -5.54 7.00 4.37
N ALA A 116 -5.43 8.13 5.05
CA ALA A 116 -6.29 8.49 6.17
C ALA A 116 -7.77 8.68 5.75
N SER A 117 -8.03 9.08 4.50
CA SER A 117 -9.40 9.15 3.96
C SER A 117 -10.07 7.78 3.82
N ILE A 118 -9.29 6.72 3.59
CA ILE A 118 -9.78 5.34 3.40
C ILE A 118 -9.68 4.54 4.71
N TYR A 119 -8.57 4.71 5.44
CA TYR A 119 -8.22 4.03 6.68
C TYR A 119 -7.77 5.03 7.75
N PRO A 120 -8.70 5.69 8.46
CA PRO A 120 -8.41 6.83 9.33
C PRO A 120 -7.41 6.54 10.47
N THR A 121 -7.30 5.30 10.93
CA THR A 121 -6.43 4.93 12.05
C THR A 121 -5.05 4.43 11.63
N ALA A 122 -4.89 4.02 10.37
CA ALA A 122 -3.72 3.26 9.93
C ALA A 122 -2.42 4.02 10.16
N TRP A 123 -2.36 5.27 9.69
CA TRP A 123 -1.19 6.13 9.88
C TRP A 123 -0.93 6.45 11.35
N ALA A 124 -1.98 6.79 12.11
CA ALA A 124 -1.87 7.19 13.52
C ALA A 124 -1.32 6.07 14.42
N ARG A 125 -1.67 4.82 14.10
CA ARG A 125 -1.22 3.63 14.85
C ARG A 125 0.04 2.99 14.29
N ASN A 126 0.54 3.46 13.16
CA ASN A 126 1.62 2.82 12.41
C ASN A 126 1.28 1.35 12.08
N GLU A 127 0.07 1.14 11.56
CA GLU A 127 -0.48 -0.18 11.23
C GLU A 127 0.38 -0.94 10.22
N TRP A 128 0.32 -2.28 10.30
CA TRP A 128 0.99 -3.14 9.35
C TRP A 128 0.14 -3.21 8.07
N VAL A 129 0.75 -2.94 6.93
CA VAL A 129 0.12 -3.01 5.62
C VAL A 129 0.84 -4.02 4.74
N TRP A 130 0.11 -4.56 3.77
CA TRP A 130 0.72 -5.32 2.67
C TRP A 130 1.17 -4.34 1.61
N VAL A 131 2.46 -4.37 1.27
CA VAL A 131 2.99 -3.69 0.09
C VAL A 131 3.13 -4.74 -1.01
N ILE A 132 2.52 -4.45 -2.16
CA ILE A 132 2.36 -5.40 -3.26
C ILE A 132 2.89 -4.72 -4.50
N GLU A 133 3.98 -5.25 -5.04
CA GLU A 133 4.48 -4.82 -6.33
C GLU A 133 3.87 -5.71 -7.41
N PHE A 134 3.44 -5.10 -8.51
CA PHE A 134 2.85 -5.81 -9.62
C PHE A 134 3.27 -5.17 -10.94
N GLU A 135 3.17 -5.95 -12.01
CA GLU A 135 3.30 -5.46 -13.38
C GLU A 135 2.01 -5.68 -14.14
N ARG A 136 1.73 -4.82 -15.13
CA ARG A 136 0.62 -5.05 -16.05
C ARG A 136 1.00 -6.15 -17.02
N VAL A 137 0.13 -7.14 -17.15
CA VAL A 137 0.25 -8.19 -18.16
C VAL A 137 -0.87 -8.04 -19.18
N PRO A 138 -0.60 -8.27 -20.47
CA PRO A 138 -1.67 -8.41 -21.44
C PRO A 138 -2.57 -9.56 -21.00
N ASP A 139 -3.87 -9.47 -21.30
CA ASP A 139 -4.70 -10.65 -21.23
C ASP A 139 -4.20 -11.62 -22.29
N GLU A 140 -3.49 -12.66 -21.85
CA GLU A 140 -3.28 -13.83 -22.70
C GLU A 140 -4.66 -14.43 -22.97
N GLU A 141 -5.19 -14.10 -24.15
CA GLU A 141 -6.09 -15.00 -24.86
C GLU A 141 -5.44 -16.37 -24.88
N VAL A 142 -6.19 -17.33 -24.35
CA VAL A 142 -6.14 -18.77 -24.64
C VAL A 142 -5.49 -19.04 -26.01
N LEU A 143 -4.18 -19.28 -26.03
CA LEU A 143 -3.47 -19.85 -27.17
C LEU A 143 -2.73 -21.09 -26.68
N GLY A 144 -3.37 -22.24 -26.88
CA GLY A 144 -2.91 -23.58 -26.54
C GLY A 144 -4.12 -24.46 -26.23
N ALA A 145 -4.89 -24.87 -27.24
CA ALA A 145 -4.69 -26.10 -28.03
C ALA A 145 -5.19 -27.35 -27.29
#